data_AF-A0A0G0DD57-F1
#
_entry.id   AF-A0A0G0DD57-F1
#
_cell.length_a   1.000
_cell.length_b   1.000
_cell.length_c   1.000
_cell.angle_alpha   90.00
_cell.angle_beta   90.00
_cell.angle_gamma   90.00
#
_symmetry.space_group_name_H-M   'P 1'
#
loop_
_entity.id
_entity.type
_entity.pdbx_description
1 polymer ?
#
loop_
_entity_poly.entity_id
_entity_poly.type
_entity_poly.pdbx_seq_one_letter_code
_entity_poly.pdbx_strand_id
1 'polypeptide(L)'
;MKSILQEDSSIAKAVAKAWQKAGEPKEFNVKVFSKEEKNFFGFVKKMAVVSLSYDFNVFSKSTNKSQPKAYINTDKSSVLPGNAQKFKDNKPVPAQAPYKKQQYQGEEKQNSNSSQNDSAAFAYGKWNNDLVKDVNNWITELVNLMNLKSTFTVSVNQHLLKIIFDKPVIENVNNERLLFSGFAFLLMQFLKRKYKRKFGGHRLAITSIRS
;
A
#
# COMPACT_ATOMS: atom_id res chain seq x y z
N MET A 1 -16.31 30.62 13.37
CA MET A 1 -15.58 29.45 12.83
C MET A 1 -15.64 28.27 13.77
N LYS A 2 -16.23 27.15 13.31
CA LYS A 2 -16.16 25.85 13.97
C LYS A 2 -15.12 25.00 13.23
N SER A 3 -14.41 24.14 13.94
CA SER A 3 -13.43 23.21 13.34
C SER A 3 -13.68 21.77 13.80
N ILE A 4 -13.57 20.82 12.87
CA ILE A 4 -13.72 19.38 13.15
C ILE A 4 -12.42 18.68 12.74
N LEU A 5 -11.80 17.98 13.69
CA LEU A 5 -10.66 17.09 13.42
C LEU A 5 -11.18 15.70 13.05
N GLN A 6 -10.71 15.15 11.93
CA GLN A 6 -11.14 13.84 11.46
C GLN A 6 -9.96 13.04 10.94
N GLU A 7 -9.96 11.76 11.30
CA GLU A 7 -8.97 10.78 10.85
C GLU A 7 -9.61 9.75 9.93
N ASP A 8 -8.91 9.36 8.87
CA ASP A 8 -9.32 8.27 7.97
C ASP A 8 -8.13 7.63 7.24
N SER A 9 -8.40 6.57 6.51
CA SER A 9 -7.48 5.82 5.65
C SER A 9 -6.87 6.63 4.48
N SER A 10 -7.47 7.77 4.11
CA SER A 10 -6.91 8.73 3.16
C SER A 10 -7.41 10.14 3.44
N ILE A 11 -6.67 11.16 2.99
CA ILE A 11 -7.08 12.57 3.10
C ILE A 11 -8.48 12.79 2.51
N ALA A 12 -8.75 12.24 1.32
CA ALA A 12 -10.04 12.42 0.65
C ALA A 12 -11.21 11.89 1.48
N LYS A 13 -11.05 10.70 2.11
CA LYS A 13 -12.07 10.13 2.98
C LYS A 13 -12.23 10.93 4.28
N ALA A 14 -11.12 11.38 4.87
CA ALA A 14 -11.15 12.23 6.06
C ALA A 14 -11.89 13.54 5.81
N VAL A 15 -11.65 14.19 4.66
CA VAL A 15 -12.35 15.41 4.23
C VAL A 15 -13.83 15.13 3.99
N ALA A 16 -14.19 14.09 3.25
CA ALA A 16 -15.59 13.76 2.98
C ALA A 16 -16.38 13.50 4.27
N LYS A 17 -15.79 12.75 5.20
CA LYS A 17 -16.39 12.46 6.51
C LYS A 17 -16.49 13.70 7.40
N ALA A 18 -15.49 14.58 7.37
CA ALA A 18 -15.53 15.86 8.07
C ALA A 18 -16.59 16.81 7.47
N TRP A 19 -16.74 16.82 6.15
CA TRP A 19 -17.72 17.64 5.43
C TRP A 19 -19.15 17.20 5.73
N GLN A 20 -19.42 15.89 5.73
CA GLN A 20 -20.71 15.33 6.17
C GLN A 20 -21.02 15.70 7.63
N LYS A 21 -20.04 15.56 8.54
CA LYS A 21 -20.19 15.95 9.96
C LYS A 21 -20.39 17.45 10.16
N ALA A 22 -19.87 18.27 9.26
CA ALA A 22 -20.04 19.72 9.27
C ALA A 22 -21.40 20.18 8.73
N GLY A 23 -22.25 19.25 8.25
CA GLY A 23 -23.54 19.58 7.65
C GLY A 23 -23.43 20.08 6.21
N GLU A 24 -22.42 19.62 5.47
CA GLU A 24 -22.20 19.94 4.05
C GLU A 24 -22.04 21.45 3.77
N PRO A 25 -21.09 22.14 4.44
CA PRO A 25 -20.86 23.56 4.20
C PRO A 25 -20.48 23.84 2.75
N LYS A 26 -21.03 24.93 2.21
CA LYS A 26 -20.72 25.43 0.85
C LYS A 26 -19.26 25.90 0.75
N GLU A 27 -18.77 26.52 1.81
CA GLU A 27 -17.40 27.03 1.92
C GLU A 27 -16.75 26.47 3.19
N PHE A 28 -15.53 25.95 3.04
CA PHE A 28 -14.74 25.40 4.13
C PHE A 28 -13.25 25.48 3.81
N ASN A 29 -12.43 25.47 4.86
CA ASN A 29 -10.98 25.41 4.76
C ASN A 29 -10.48 24.08 5.34
N VAL A 30 -9.51 23.46 4.67
CA VAL A 30 -8.95 22.16 5.04
C VAL A 30 -7.48 22.32 5.41
N LYS A 31 -7.12 21.95 6.63
CA LYS A 31 -5.73 21.85 7.08
C LYS A 31 -5.34 20.39 7.27
N VAL A 32 -4.35 19.93 6.51
CA VAL A 32 -3.81 18.56 6.62
C VAL A 32 -2.69 18.55 7.64
N PHE A 33 -2.83 17.74 8.70
CA PHE A 33 -1.80 17.57 9.74
C PHE A 33 -0.91 16.36 9.49
N SER A 34 -1.48 15.28 8.96
CA SER A 34 -0.73 14.08 8.61
C SER A 34 -1.28 13.47 7.33
N LYS A 35 -0.38 13.10 6.42
CA LYS A 35 -0.71 12.35 5.20
C LYS A 35 -0.73 10.85 5.51
N GLU A 36 -1.59 10.11 4.82
CA GLU A 36 -1.60 8.65 4.98
C GLU A 36 -0.27 8.03 4.51
N GLU A 37 0.24 7.08 5.29
CA GLU A 37 1.35 6.22 4.87
C GLU A 37 0.82 4.83 4.60
N LYS A 38 1.09 4.32 3.41
CA LYS A 38 0.74 2.96 3.02
C LYS A 38 1.99 2.09 3.00
N ASN A 39 1.85 0.87 3.50
CA ASN A 39 2.88 -0.16 3.34
C ASN A 39 2.88 -0.71 1.92
N PHE A 40 3.91 -1.50 1.59
CA PHE A 40 4.06 -2.13 0.28
C PHE A 40 2.88 -3.01 -0.16
N PHE A 41 2.10 -3.52 0.78
CA PHE A 41 0.87 -4.29 0.50
C PHE A 41 -0.37 -3.40 0.30
N GLY A 42 -0.22 -2.07 0.25
CA GLY A 42 -1.33 -1.12 0.11
C GLY A 42 -2.14 -0.88 1.38
N PHE A 43 -1.86 -1.60 2.47
CA PHE A 43 -2.47 -1.37 3.78
C PHE A 43 -2.00 -0.05 4.39
N VAL A 44 -2.91 0.67 5.02
CA VAL A 44 -2.62 1.94 5.71
C VAL A 44 -1.86 1.63 7.00
N LYS A 45 -0.61 2.12 7.09
CA LYS A 45 0.22 2.06 8.29
C LYS A 45 -0.03 3.25 9.22
N LYS A 46 -0.27 4.43 8.63
CA LYS A 46 -0.58 5.66 9.36
C LYS A 46 -1.79 6.33 8.72
N MET A 47 -2.79 6.65 9.54
CA MET A 47 -4.01 7.31 9.09
C MET A 47 -3.73 8.77 8.72
N ALA A 48 -4.49 9.29 7.75
CA ALA A 48 -4.50 10.72 7.46
C ALA A 48 -5.29 11.46 8.54
N VAL A 49 -4.79 12.63 8.95
CA VAL A 49 -5.41 13.49 9.95
C VAL A 49 -5.63 14.87 9.34
N VAL A 50 -6.88 15.32 9.35
CA VAL A 50 -7.32 16.55 8.70
C VAL A 50 -8.21 17.35 9.66
N SER A 51 -8.07 18.68 9.68
CA SER A 51 -9.06 19.57 10.28
C SER A 51 -9.80 20.34 9.19
N LEU A 52 -11.13 20.34 9.30
CA LEU A 52 -12.02 21.11 8.46
C LEU A 52 -12.61 22.25 9.29
N SER A 53 -12.32 23.48 8.89
CA SER A 53 -12.85 24.71 9.48
C SER A 53 -13.92 25.30 8.58
N TYR A 54 -15.05 25.72 9.14
CA TYR A 54 -16.16 26.29 8.38
C TYR A 54 -16.91 27.35 9.18
N ASP A 55 -17.59 28.24 8.47
CA ASP A 55 -18.48 29.23 9.07
C ASP A 55 -19.93 28.74 9.02
N PHE A 56 -20.52 28.65 10.21
CA PHE A 56 -21.88 28.12 10.38
C PHE A 56 -22.97 29.07 9.85
N ASN A 57 -22.63 30.35 9.63
CA ASN A 57 -23.60 31.40 9.40
C ASN A 57 -24.03 31.57 7.92
N VAL A 58 -23.53 30.75 6.99
CA VAL A 58 -23.85 30.90 5.55
C VAL A 58 -25.02 30.03 5.09
N PHE A 59 -25.64 29.24 5.98
CA PHE A 59 -26.78 28.37 5.67
C PHE A 59 -28.13 29.09 5.71
N SER A 60 -28.26 30.25 5.05
CA SER A 60 -29.58 30.77 4.74
C SER A 60 -29.73 31.13 3.26
N LYS A 61 -30.53 30.28 2.60
CA LYS A 61 -31.34 30.53 1.40
C LYS A 61 -30.64 30.63 0.04
N SER A 62 -30.62 29.48 -0.65
CA SER A 62 -30.93 29.34 -2.08
C SER A 62 -31.15 27.85 -2.32
N THR A 63 -32.23 27.32 -2.92
CA THR A 63 -33.16 27.85 -3.90
C THR A 63 -34.33 26.86 -4.00
N ASN A 64 -35.55 27.39 -4.11
CA ASN A 64 -36.74 26.65 -4.52
C ASN A 64 -36.49 25.92 -5.85
N LYS A 65 -36.80 24.62 -5.91
CA LYS A 65 -37.10 23.97 -7.18
C LYS A 65 -38.20 22.93 -6.98
N SER A 66 -39.40 23.40 -7.26
CA SER A 66 -40.61 22.64 -7.49
C SER A 66 -40.40 21.64 -8.63
N GLN A 67 -40.78 20.38 -8.41
CA GLN A 67 -41.23 19.51 -9.50
C GLN A 67 -42.48 18.77 -9.06
N PRO A 68 -43.58 18.82 -9.82
CA PRO A 68 -44.67 17.88 -9.67
C PRO A 68 -44.37 16.64 -10.51
N LYS A 69 -44.49 15.45 -9.93
CA LYS A 69 -44.73 14.23 -10.72
C LYS A 69 -45.87 13.44 -10.12
N ALA A 70 -46.95 13.48 -10.87
CA ALA A 70 -48.16 12.70 -10.76
C ALA A 70 -47.90 11.20 -11.05
N TYR A 71 -48.62 10.37 -10.29
CA TYR A 71 -49.16 9.04 -10.59
C TYR A 71 -48.31 8.01 -11.36
N ILE A 72 -48.03 6.87 -10.72
CA ILE A 72 -48.58 5.55 -11.14
C ILE A 72 -48.93 4.74 -9.88
N ASN A 73 -50.22 4.40 -9.76
CA ASN A 73 -50.73 3.32 -8.92
C ASN A 73 -50.43 1.98 -9.60
N THR A 74 -49.93 1.01 -8.86
CA THR A 74 -50.23 -0.41 -9.09
C THR A 74 -50.17 -1.16 -7.78
N ASP A 75 -51.35 -1.43 -7.24
CA ASP A 75 -51.62 -2.49 -6.28
C ASP A 75 -51.36 -3.86 -6.91
N LYS A 76 -50.68 -4.75 -6.19
CA LYS A 76 -51.25 -6.04 -5.71
C LYS A 76 -50.16 -6.98 -5.18
N SER A 77 -50.15 -7.10 -3.86
CA SER A 77 -50.20 -8.33 -3.07
C SER A 77 -49.71 -9.64 -3.70
N SER A 78 -48.66 -10.20 -3.11
CA SER A 78 -48.66 -11.62 -2.73
C SER A 78 -47.93 -11.82 -1.41
N VAL A 79 -48.71 -12.25 -0.44
CA VAL A 79 -48.39 -12.69 0.92
C VAL A 79 -47.63 -14.01 0.88
N LEU A 80 -46.58 -14.18 1.70
CA LEU A 80 -46.38 -15.33 2.59
C LEU A 80 -45.11 -15.15 3.49
N PRO A 81 -45.07 -15.83 4.66
CA PRO A 81 -44.34 -15.41 5.85
C PRO A 81 -43.05 -16.21 6.13
N GLY A 82 -42.24 -15.69 7.06
CA GLY A 82 -41.12 -16.39 7.70
C GLY A 82 -39.78 -15.77 7.32
N ASN A 83 -38.85 -15.43 8.21
CA ASN A 83 -38.61 -15.94 9.54
C ASN A 83 -37.88 -14.86 10.35
N ALA A 84 -38.43 -14.49 11.50
CA ALA A 84 -37.80 -13.59 12.44
C ALA A 84 -36.78 -14.38 13.27
N GLN A 85 -35.49 -14.32 12.90
CA GLN A 85 -34.41 -14.71 13.80
C GLN A 85 -33.71 -13.47 14.34
N LYS A 86 -34.21 -13.06 15.50
CA LYS A 86 -33.52 -12.28 16.52
C LYS A 86 -32.22 -12.99 16.90
N PHE A 87 -31.06 -12.42 16.56
CA PHE A 87 -29.83 -12.73 17.28
C PHE A 87 -29.61 -11.67 18.35
N LYS A 88 -29.91 -12.09 19.58
CA LYS A 88 -29.51 -11.43 20.81
C LYS A 88 -28.00 -11.54 21.01
N ASP A 89 -27.45 -10.45 21.52
CA ASP A 89 -26.39 -10.33 22.51
C ASP A 89 -25.69 -11.61 23.00
N ASN A 90 -24.37 -11.65 22.80
CA ASN A 90 -23.39 -11.60 23.89
C ASN A 90 -22.02 -12.05 23.34
N LYS A 91 -21.11 -11.10 23.11
CA LYS A 91 -19.67 -11.43 23.06
C LYS A 91 -18.95 -10.63 24.14
N PRO A 92 -18.20 -11.32 25.03
CA PRO A 92 -17.54 -10.70 26.17
C PRO A 92 -16.46 -9.72 25.72
N VAL A 93 -16.47 -8.57 26.38
CA VAL A 93 -15.41 -7.56 26.35
C VAL A 93 -14.10 -8.23 26.78
N PRO A 94 -13.04 -8.24 25.95
CA PRO A 94 -11.72 -8.63 26.43
C PRO A 94 -11.25 -7.57 27.42
N ALA A 95 -10.97 -8.01 28.64
CA ALA A 95 -10.37 -7.22 29.69
C ALA A 95 -9.10 -6.52 29.16
N GLN A 96 -9.12 -5.19 29.23
CA GLN A 96 -7.98 -4.35 28.92
C GLN A 96 -6.87 -4.67 29.92
N ALA A 97 -5.81 -5.33 29.49
CA ALA A 97 -4.59 -5.43 30.25
C ALA A 97 -3.99 -4.01 30.40
N PRO A 98 -3.51 -3.62 31.59
CA PRO A 98 -2.88 -2.32 31.79
C PRO A 98 -1.59 -2.24 30.96
N TYR A 99 -1.57 -1.31 30.00
CA TYR A 99 -0.37 -0.94 29.27
C TYR A 99 0.65 -0.34 30.25
N LYS A 100 1.66 -1.14 30.63
CA LYS A 100 2.89 -0.68 31.27
C LYS A 100 3.59 0.31 30.33
N LYS A 101 3.62 1.58 30.71
CA LYS A 101 4.56 2.57 30.17
C LYS A 101 5.98 2.13 30.51
N GLN A 102 6.69 1.51 29.58
CA GLN A 102 8.15 1.43 29.64
C GLN A 102 8.71 2.79 29.20
N GLN A 103 9.09 3.60 30.18
CA GLN A 103 10.00 4.71 30.00
C GLN A 103 11.36 4.12 29.60
N TYR A 104 11.70 4.19 28.32
CA TYR A 104 13.09 4.09 27.91
C TYR A 104 13.74 5.45 28.15
N GLN A 105 14.40 5.56 29.30
CA GLN A 105 15.48 6.53 29.52
C GLN A 105 16.58 6.24 28.50
N GLY A 106 17.04 7.30 27.84
CA GLY A 106 18.14 7.23 26.90
C GLY A 106 19.45 6.87 27.61
N GLU A 107 20.17 5.94 27.02
CA GLU A 107 21.62 5.89 27.12
C GLU A 107 22.18 6.35 25.78
N GLU A 108 22.58 7.63 25.74
CA GLU A 108 23.55 8.11 24.78
C GLU A 108 24.87 7.36 25.01
N LYS A 109 25.20 6.44 24.11
CA LYS A 109 26.59 6.02 23.92
C LYS A 109 27.15 6.72 22.69
N GLN A 110 27.83 7.82 22.96
CA GLN A 110 28.88 8.36 22.11
C GLN A 110 30.02 7.34 22.05
N ASN A 111 30.23 6.72 20.88
CA ASN A 111 31.56 6.29 20.45
C ASN A 111 31.51 5.82 18.99
N SER A 112 32.09 6.58 18.06
CA SER A 112 33.48 6.36 17.63
C SER A 112 33.76 7.10 16.31
N ASN A 113 34.85 7.86 16.32
CA ASN A 113 35.56 8.31 15.13
C ASN A 113 36.01 7.11 14.30
N SER A 114 35.76 7.15 12.99
CA SER A 114 36.69 6.80 11.90
C SER A 114 35.92 6.33 10.66
N SER A 115 35.81 7.23 9.67
CA SER A 115 36.01 6.95 8.24
C SER A 115 35.74 8.25 7.49
N GLN A 116 36.77 9.09 7.41
CA GLN A 116 36.95 9.97 6.26
C GLN A 116 37.24 9.10 5.03
N ASN A 117 36.77 9.57 3.88
CA ASN A 117 36.88 8.97 2.54
C ASN A 117 35.88 7.84 2.23
N ASP A 118 34.67 8.26 1.87
CA ASP A 118 34.15 8.02 0.52
C ASP A 118 32.91 8.90 0.31
N SER A 119 33.16 10.17 -0.01
CA SER A 119 32.18 11.08 -0.58
C SER A 119 31.90 10.72 -2.05
N ALA A 120 31.57 9.46 -2.33
CA ALA A 120 30.79 9.09 -3.49
C ALA A 120 29.33 9.28 -3.07
N ALA A 121 28.71 10.37 -3.51
CA ALA A 121 27.27 10.49 -3.49
C ALA A 121 26.67 9.17 -3.98
N PHE A 122 26.10 8.39 -3.07
CA PHE A 122 25.55 7.08 -3.37
C PHE A 122 24.60 7.25 -4.54
N ALA A 123 25.02 6.78 -5.72
CA ALA A 123 24.22 6.80 -6.92
C ALA A 123 23.02 5.88 -6.68
N TYR A 124 21.99 6.43 -6.03
CA TYR A 124 20.72 5.79 -5.83
C TYR A 124 20.14 5.54 -7.21
N GLY A 125 20.37 4.34 -7.72
CA GLY A 125 19.45 3.73 -8.66
C GLY A 125 20.02 3.03 -9.88
N LYS A 126 21.30 3.12 -10.23
CA LYS A 126 21.79 2.37 -11.40
C LYS A 126 22.26 0.98 -10.99
N TRP A 127 21.78 -0.04 -11.70
CA TRP A 127 22.31 -1.39 -11.60
C TRP A 127 23.80 -1.39 -12.01
N ASN A 128 24.68 -1.70 -11.06
CA ASN A 128 26.10 -1.94 -11.31
C ASN A 128 26.30 -3.31 -11.98
N ASN A 129 27.32 -3.43 -12.83
CA ASN A 129 27.72 -4.66 -13.51
C ASN A 129 27.97 -5.82 -12.53
N ASP A 130 28.51 -5.53 -11.35
CA ASP A 130 28.74 -6.56 -10.31
C ASP A 130 27.42 -7.19 -9.82
N LEU A 131 26.37 -6.38 -9.66
CA LEU A 131 25.05 -6.87 -9.29
C LEU A 131 24.47 -7.73 -10.40
N VAL A 132 24.60 -7.27 -11.65
CA VAL A 132 24.08 -8.00 -12.81
C VAL A 132 24.78 -9.35 -12.92
N LYS A 133 26.10 -9.40 -12.70
CA LYS A 133 26.90 -10.63 -12.67
C LYS A 133 26.44 -11.58 -11.57
N ASP A 134 26.23 -11.07 -10.36
CA ASP A 134 25.73 -11.87 -9.24
C ASP A 134 24.31 -12.41 -9.49
N VAL A 135 23.44 -11.59 -10.06
CA VAL A 135 22.09 -11.99 -10.46
C VAL A 135 22.15 -13.10 -11.50
N ASN A 136 23.03 -12.96 -12.50
CA ASN A 136 23.20 -13.96 -13.55
C ASN A 136 23.68 -15.31 -12.97
N ASN A 137 24.69 -15.27 -12.09
CA ASN A 137 25.20 -16.46 -11.43
C ASN A 137 24.11 -17.14 -10.58
N TRP A 138 23.40 -16.37 -9.75
CA TRP A 138 22.35 -16.91 -8.88
C TRP A 138 21.20 -17.55 -9.68
N ILE A 139 20.77 -16.91 -10.77
CA ILE A 139 19.72 -17.48 -11.63
C ILE A 139 20.23 -18.75 -12.32
N THR A 140 21.48 -18.75 -12.80
CA THR A 140 22.08 -19.94 -13.42
C THR A 140 22.11 -21.12 -12.46
N GLU A 141 22.56 -20.91 -11.21
CA GLU A 141 22.53 -21.93 -10.16
C GLU A 141 21.12 -22.44 -9.89
N LEU A 142 20.14 -21.53 -9.80
CA LEU A 142 18.75 -21.86 -9.50
C LEU A 142 18.08 -22.64 -10.65
N VAL A 143 18.33 -22.25 -11.90
CA VAL A 143 17.86 -22.97 -13.10
C VAL A 143 18.46 -24.37 -13.14
N ASN A 144 19.76 -24.51 -12.82
CA ASN A 144 20.44 -25.80 -12.75
C ASN A 144 19.88 -26.68 -11.62
N LEU A 145 19.63 -26.12 -10.43
CA LEU A 145 19.05 -26.84 -9.30
C LEU A 145 17.66 -27.41 -9.59
N MET A 146 16.86 -26.70 -10.39
CA MET A 146 15.55 -27.17 -10.84
C MET A 146 15.62 -28.05 -12.09
N ASN A 147 16.83 -28.31 -12.62
CA ASN A 147 17.05 -29.06 -13.85
C ASN A 147 16.25 -28.51 -15.05
N LEU A 148 16.14 -27.18 -15.14
CA LEU A 148 15.45 -26.50 -16.22
C LEU A 148 16.39 -26.31 -17.41
N LYS A 149 15.98 -26.75 -18.60
CA LYS A 149 16.78 -26.61 -19.84
C LYS A 149 16.56 -25.28 -20.56
N SER A 150 16.08 -24.25 -19.85
CA SER A 150 15.72 -22.97 -20.44
C SER A 150 16.87 -21.97 -20.35
N THR A 151 17.21 -21.36 -21.48
CA THR A 151 18.12 -20.22 -21.56
C THR A 151 17.38 -18.94 -21.17
N PHE A 152 18.15 -17.95 -20.69
CA PHE A 152 17.61 -16.65 -20.31
C PHE A 152 18.58 -15.53 -20.68
N THR A 153 18.02 -14.34 -20.87
CA THR A 153 18.76 -13.11 -21.12
C THR A 153 18.48 -12.09 -20.01
N VAL A 154 19.49 -11.31 -19.65
CA VAL A 154 19.37 -10.26 -18.63
C VAL A 154 19.55 -8.90 -19.31
N SER A 155 18.56 -8.03 -19.15
CA SER A 155 18.57 -6.66 -19.67
C SER A 155 18.39 -5.67 -18.52
N VAL A 156 19.13 -4.57 -18.57
CA VAL A 156 19.09 -3.51 -17.56
C VAL A 156 18.52 -2.25 -18.19
N ASN A 157 17.46 -1.71 -17.61
CA ASN A 157 16.87 -0.44 -18.00
C ASN A 157 16.72 0.46 -16.76
N GLN A 158 17.67 1.39 -16.58
CA GLN A 158 17.70 2.33 -15.45
C GLN A 158 17.63 1.61 -14.09
N HIS A 159 16.44 1.62 -13.46
CA HIS A 159 16.15 1.00 -12.17
C HIS A 159 15.52 -0.41 -12.30
N LEU A 160 15.18 -0.84 -13.51
CA LEU A 160 14.56 -2.14 -13.79
C LEU A 160 15.61 -3.11 -14.33
N LEU A 161 15.76 -4.25 -13.65
CA LEU A 161 16.46 -5.41 -14.19
C LEU A 161 15.42 -6.42 -14.68
N LYS A 162 15.46 -6.74 -15.97
CA LYS A 162 14.52 -7.64 -16.62
C LYS A 162 15.25 -8.91 -17.04
N ILE A 163 14.78 -10.04 -16.53
CA ILE A 163 15.24 -11.38 -16.93
C ILE A 163 14.16 -11.98 -17.85
N ILE A 164 14.57 -12.41 -19.03
CA ILE A 164 13.69 -12.97 -20.04
C ILE A 164 14.13 -14.39 -20.35
N PHE A 165 13.28 -15.36 -20.02
CA PHE A 165 13.46 -16.76 -20.40
C PHE A 165 13.00 -16.97 -21.84
N ASP A 166 13.77 -17.72 -22.63
CA ASP A 166 13.47 -17.93 -24.04
C ASP A 166 12.30 -18.90 -24.27
N LYS A 167 12.01 -19.73 -23.26
CA LYS A 167 10.92 -20.71 -23.27
C LYS A 167 10.13 -20.65 -21.97
N PRO A 168 8.83 -21.03 -21.98
CA PRO A 168 8.06 -21.15 -20.74
C PRO A 168 8.69 -22.20 -19.83
N VAL A 169 8.79 -21.87 -18.54
CA VAL A 169 9.40 -22.75 -17.54
C VAL A 169 8.38 -23.76 -17.00
N ILE A 170 7.11 -23.36 -16.96
CA ILE A 170 5.97 -24.18 -16.54
C ILE A 170 4.85 -24.00 -17.57
N GLU A 171 4.13 -25.08 -17.90
CA GLU A 171 2.99 -25.05 -18.83
C GLU A 171 1.90 -24.07 -18.36
N ASN A 172 1.51 -24.17 -17.07
CA ASN A 172 0.50 -23.32 -16.47
C ASN A 172 1.04 -21.90 -16.19
N VAL A 173 0.39 -20.91 -16.81
CA VAL A 173 0.76 -19.48 -16.75
C VAL A 173 0.72 -18.91 -15.34
N ASN A 174 -0.26 -19.33 -14.54
CA ASN A 174 -0.45 -18.80 -13.20
C ASN A 174 0.65 -19.31 -12.27
N ASN A 175 1.00 -20.59 -12.38
CA ASN A 175 2.08 -21.20 -11.62
C ASN A 175 3.44 -20.62 -12.04
N GLU A 176 3.64 -20.37 -13.33
CA GLU A 176 4.85 -19.73 -13.85
C GLU A 176 5.00 -18.30 -13.29
N ARG A 177 3.94 -17.49 -13.32
CA ARG A 177 3.95 -16.15 -12.72
C ARG A 177 4.23 -16.17 -11.22
N LEU A 178 3.65 -17.14 -10.50
CA LEU A 178 3.89 -17.30 -9.07
C LEU A 178 5.34 -17.68 -8.78
N LEU A 179 5.90 -18.62 -9.56
CA LEU A 179 7.30 -19.02 -9.48
C LEU A 179 8.23 -17.82 -9.71
N PHE A 180 8.00 -17.07 -10.79
CA PHE A 180 8.79 -15.88 -11.14
C PHE A 180 8.69 -14.78 -10.08
N SER A 181 7.51 -14.57 -9.50
CA SER A 181 7.34 -13.65 -8.37
C SER A 181 8.15 -14.11 -7.15
N GLY A 182 8.15 -15.41 -6.86
CA GLY A 182 8.96 -16.00 -5.80
C GLY A 182 10.45 -15.80 -6.02
N PHE A 183 10.95 -16.08 -7.23
CA PHE A 183 12.35 -15.86 -7.59
C PHE A 183 12.74 -14.40 -7.48
N ALA A 184 11.92 -13.49 -8.00
CA ALA A 184 12.20 -12.07 -7.92
C ALA A 184 12.32 -11.60 -6.46
N PHE A 185 11.46 -12.09 -5.57
CA PHE A 185 11.54 -11.81 -4.15
C PHE A 185 12.82 -12.37 -3.52
N LEU A 186 13.12 -13.65 -3.73
CA LEU A 186 14.31 -14.30 -3.17
C LEU A 186 15.60 -13.62 -3.64
N LEU A 187 15.68 -13.30 -4.92
CA LEU A 187 16.83 -12.62 -5.52
C LEU A 187 17.01 -11.22 -4.93
N MET A 188 15.92 -10.49 -4.72
CA MET A 188 15.98 -9.18 -4.06
C MET A 188 16.45 -9.29 -2.60
N GLN A 189 16.03 -10.33 -1.87
CA GLN A 189 16.52 -10.57 -0.51
C GLN A 189 17.99 -10.98 -0.47
N PHE A 190 18.41 -11.84 -1.41
CA PHE A 190 19.80 -12.23 -1.59
C PHE A 190 20.70 -11.01 -1.80
N LEU A 191 20.33 -10.13 -2.74
CA LEU A 191 21.07 -8.90 -3.02
C LEU A 191 21.11 -7.96 -1.81
N LYS A 192 20.00 -7.78 -1.09
CA LYS A 192 19.95 -6.98 0.14
C LYS A 192 20.91 -7.50 1.20
N ARG A 193 20.97 -8.81 1.39
CA ARG A 193 21.84 -9.46 2.37
C ARG A 193 23.31 -9.35 1.97
N LYS A 194 23.64 -9.67 0.71
CA LYS A 194 25.01 -9.67 0.20
C LYS A 194 25.65 -8.27 0.25
N TYR A 195 24.91 -7.26 -0.18
CA TYR A 195 25.44 -5.90 -0.32
C TYR A 195 25.14 -4.98 0.88
N LYS A 196 24.41 -5.46 1.89
CA LYS A 196 24.00 -4.70 3.10
C LYS A 196 23.45 -3.29 2.82
N ARG A 197 22.82 -3.09 1.67
CA ARG A 197 22.37 -1.78 1.17
C ARG A 197 20.88 -1.73 0.91
N LYS A 198 20.31 -0.53 0.96
CA LYS A 198 18.90 -0.28 0.63
C LYS A 198 18.73 -0.20 -0.89
N PHE A 199 17.99 -1.16 -1.46
CA PHE A 199 17.62 -1.16 -2.88
C PHE A 199 16.38 -0.30 -3.15
N GLY A 200 16.41 0.97 -2.74
CA GLY A 200 15.32 1.91 -3.02
C GLY A 200 15.14 2.11 -4.52
N GLY A 201 13.91 2.03 -5.03
CA GLY A 201 13.57 2.28 -6.44
C GLY A 201 13.94 1.16 -7.43
N HIS A 202 14.77 0.19 -7.05
CA HIS A 202 15.16 -0.91 -7.92
C HIS A 202 13.99 -1.88 -8.09
N ARG A 203 13.71 -2.27 -9.33
CA ARG A 203 12.68 -3.24 -9.69
C ARG A 203 13.32 -4.40 -10.42
N LEU A 204 12.76 -5.59 -10.20
CA LEU A 204 13.17 -6.79 -10.90
C LEU A 204 11.93 -7.44 -11.50
N ALA A 205 12.00 -7.75 -12.80
CA ALA A 205 10.94 -8.42 -13.52
C ALA A 205 11.50 -9.68 -14.17
N ILE A 206 10.80 -10.80 -13.99
CA ILE A 206 11.13 -12.07 -14.63
C ILE A 206 9.95 -12.44 -15.52
N THR A 207 10.23 -12.70 -16.79
CA THR A 207 9.23 -13.03 -17.81
C THR A 207 9.74 -14.15 -18.71
N SER A 208 8.85 -14.89 -19.36
CA SER A 208 9.19 -15.85 -20.40
C SER A 208 8.61 -15.40 -21.74
N ILE A 209 9.29 -15.72 -22.84
CA ILE A 209 8.76 -15.57 -24.20
C ILE A 209 7.83 -16.76 -24.44
N ARG A 210 6.61 -16.46 -24.88
CA ARG A 210 5.66 -17.45 -25.36
C ARG A 210 5.49 -17.24 -26.86
N SER A 211 5.88 -18.25 -27.62
CA SER A 211 5.59 -18.38 -29.06
C SER A 211 4.14 -18.77 -29.28
#